data_AF-A0A8K0KJG5-F1
#
_entry.id   AF-A0A8K0KJG5-F1
#
_cell.length_a   1.000
_cell.length_b   1.000
_cell.length_c   1.000
_cell.angle_alpha   90.00
_cell.angle_beta   90.00
_cell.angle_gamma   90.00
#
_symmetry.space_group_name_H-M   'P 1'
#
loop_
_entity.id
_entity.type
_entity.pdbx_description
1 polymer ?
#
loop_
_entity_poly.entity_id
_entity_poly.type
_entity_poly.pdbx_seq_one_letter_code
_entity_poly.pdbx_strand_id
1 'polypeptide(L)'
;IALWRHRRHFAAPDLREYLIFSSIAICKIVCAEFLTATSLGLYSSTVNRQYNQKQRAMSETKMDRTKPQSEYIQPIVWRNVFLIGIFHIIAFYALCCSFFERKPLLLAWGITVGVLSGIGVTAGAHRLWTHRAYKAKWPLRLILLAFYSIAGQNSIFDWVRDHRLHHQFSDTDCDPHNATRGFFFSHVGWLMYRKHPSVIEKGRMIDMSDILADPLVTFHSRYFNFIKILLCFVFPVGIPIWLWNEDFYSSMLYIGILRYIIGLNCTWSVNSVAHIWGYKPYNKSISPAENNFVALAAMGEGFHNYHHCFPWDYKAAELGFYSLNITTLFIDFFARIGWAYDLKTASDEMVKLRVIASGDGTHPSSTKEHLQ
;
A
#
# COMPACT_ATOMS: atom_id res chain seq x y z
N ILE A 1 -45.32 -64.27 -5.51
CA ILE A 1 -44.41 -63.85 -4.41
C ILE A 1 -42.98 -64.21 -4.80
N ALA A 2 -42.44 -63.48 -5.78
CA ALA A 2 -41.03 -63.49 -6.19
C ALA A 2 -40.93 -62.50 -7.34
N LEU A 3 -40.30 -61.34 -7.10
CA LEU A 3 -39.69 -60.41 -8.07
C LEU A 3 -39.56 -59.03 -7.40
N TRP A 4 -38.58 -58.87 -6.51
CA TRP A 4 -37.93 -57.57 -6.29
C TRP A 4 -36.62 -57.76 -5.51
N ARG A 5 -35.56 -58.18 -6.22
CA ARG A 5 -34.18 -58.17 -5.73
C ARG A 5 -33.38 -57.30 -6.70
N HIS A 6 -33.06 -56.08 -6.28
CA HIS A 6 -31.84 -55.31 -6.57
C HIS A 6 -32.10 -53.80 -6.40
N ARG A 7 -31.75 -53.25 -5.24
CA ARG A 7 -31.30 -51.86 -5.15
C ARG A 7 -29.81 -51.88 -4.81
N ARG A 8 -28.99 -51.42 -5.77
CA ARG A 8 -27.58 -51.11 -5.56
C ARG A 8 -27.50 -49.89 -4.65
N HIS A 9 -26.67 -49.95 -3.62
CA HIS A 9 -26.19 -48.77 -2.91
C HIS A 9 -25.29 -47.98 -3.86
N PHE A 10 -25.80 -46.87 -4.41
CA PHE A 10 -24.95 -45.78 -4.87
C PHE A 10 -24.69 -44.89 -3.65
N ALA A 11 -23.49 -45.00 -3.08
CA ALA A 11 -22.98 -43.99 -2.16
C ALA A 11 -22.84 -42.68 -2.97
N ALA A 12 -23.49 -41.61 -2.52
CA ALA A 12 -23.21 -40.29 -3.03
C ALA A 12 -21.75 -39.95 -2.67
N PRO A 13 -20.93 -39.48 -3.62
CA PRO A 13 -19.58 -39.03 -3.30
C PRO A 13 -19.65 -37.89 -2.28
N ASP A 14 -18.83 -37.99 -1.23
CA ASP A 14 -18.76 -37.01 -0.14
C ASP A 14 -18.42 -35.63 -0.72
N LEU A 15 -19.19 -34.60 -0.36
CA LEU A 15 -18.95 -33.22 -0.78
C LEU A 15 -17.52 -32.76 -0.43
N ARG A 16 -16.92 -33.36 0.61
CA ARG A 16 -15.49 -33.15 0.95
C ARG A 16 -14.55 -33.56 -0.17
N GLU A 17 -14.79 -34.67 -0.86
CA GLU A 17 -13.89 -35.12 -1.92
C GLU A 17 -13.93 -34.18 -3.11
N TYR A 18 -15.11 -33.67 -3.49
CA TYR A 18 -15.22 -32.64 -4.53
C TYR A 18 -14.54 -31.32 -4.14
N LEU A 19 -14.61 -30.91 -2.87
CA LEU A 19 -13.89 -29.74 -2.35
C LEU A 19 -12.37 -29.95 -2.31
N ILE A 20 -11.90 -31.18 -2.05
CA ILE A 20 -10.48 -31.55 -2.09
C ILE A 20 -9.95 -31.59 -3.53
N PHE A 21 -10.70 -32.18 -4.48
CA PHE A 21 -10.29 -32.22 -5.88
C PHE A 21 -10.31 -30.83 -6.55
N SER A 22 -11.29 -29.99 -6.20
CA SER A 22 -11.33 -28.59 -6.66
C SER A 22 -10.24 -27.74 -6.01
N SER A 23 -9.93 -27.93 -4.72
CA SER A 23 -8.82 -27.22 -4.06
C SER A 23 -7.45 -27.64 -4.58
N ILE A 24 -7.24 -28.90 -4.98
CA ILE A 24 -5.99 -29.32 -5.64
C ILE A 24 -5.86 -28.71 -7.04
N ALA A 25 -6.96 -28.62 -7.80
CA ALA A 25 -6.97 -27.97 -9.11
C ALA A 25 -6.75 -26.45 -8.99
N ILE A 26 -7.41 -25.80 -8.03
CA ILE A 26 -7.20 -24.38 -7.69
C ILE A 26 -5.77 -24.18 -7.18
N CYS A 27 -5.21 -25.06 -6.36
CA CYS A 27 -3.83 -24.95 -5.89
C CYS A 27 -2.82 -25.09 -7.03
N LYS A 28 -3.07 -25.95 -8.02
CA LYS A 28 -2.23 -26.06 -9.23
C LYS A 28 -2.35 -24.84 -10.13
N ILE A 29 -3.56 -24.29 -10.30
CA ILE A 29 -3.79 -23.04 -11.06
C ILE A 29 -3.18 -21.86 -10.33
N VAL A 30 -3.40 -21.71 -9.02
CA VAL A 30 -2.80 -20.69 -8.17
C VAL A 30 -1.28 -20.83 -8.16
N CYS A 31 -0.68 -22.01 -8.04
CA CYS A 31 0.78 -22.17 -8.15
C CYS A 31 1.33 -21.79 -9.53
N ALA A 32 0.69 -22.24 -10.62
CA ALA A 32 1.12 -21.94 -11.98
C ALA A 32 0.92 -20.45 -12.34
N GLU A 33 -0.20 -19.87 -11.90
CA GLU A 33 -0.49 -18.45 -12.02
C GLU A 33 0.32 -17.59 -11.05
N PHE A 34 0.74 -18.11 -9.90
CA PHE A 34 1.59 -17.39 -8.95
C PHE A 34 3.06 -17.39 -9.40
N LEU A 35 3.54 -18.46 -10.04
CA LEU A 35 4.85 -18.48 -10.71
C LEU A 35 4.88 -17.55 -11.94
N THR A 36 3.77 -17.44 -12.68
CA THR A 36 3.64 -16.43 -13.75
C THR A 36 3.29 -15.03 -13.21
N ALA A 37 2.64 -14.90 -12.06
CA ALA A 37 2.34 -13.62 -11.43
C ALA A 37 3.56 -13.02 -10.72
N THR A 38 4.47 -13.85 -10.21
CA THR A 38 5.75 -13.38 -9.68
C THR A 38 6.68 -12.89 -10.81
N SER A 39 6.48 -13.35 -12.04
CA SER A 39 7.04 -12.71 -13.24
C SER A 39 6.44 -11.32 -13.58
N LEU A 40 5.40 -10.86 -12.87
CA LEU A 40 4.76 -9.55 -13.08
C LEU A 40 5.50 -8.38 -12.43
N GLY A 41 6.21 -8.60 -11.32
CA GLY A 41 7.17 -7.60 -10.82
C GLY A 41 8.29 -7.39 -11.83
N LEU A 42 8.77 -8.50 -12.39
CA LEU A 42 9.83 -8.58 -13.40
C LEU A 42 9.44 -7.90 -14.72
N TYR A 43 8.19 -8.05 -15.18
CA TYR A 43 7.76 -7.50 -16.47
C TYR A 43 7.04 -6.15 -16.36
N SER A 44 6.32 -5.84 -15.29
CA SER A 44 5.68 -4.51 -15.13
C SER A 44 6.70 -3.38 -15.02
N SER A 45 7.81 -3.61 -14.30
CA SER A 45 8.94 -2.67 -14.22
C SER A 45 9.67 -2.53 -15.56
N THR A 46 9.90 -3.64 -16.28
CA THR A 46 10.61 -3.66 -17.57
C THR A 46 9.77 -3.09 -18.72
N VAL A 47 8.47 -3.40 -18.79
CA VAL A 47 7.52 -2.84 -19.76
C VAL A 47 7.25 -1.37 -19.47
N ASN A 48 7.13 -0.96 -18.20
CA ASN A 48 7.07 0.47 -17.88
C ASN A 48 8.40 1.16 -18.23
N ARG A 49 9.56 0.52 -18.07
CA ARG A 49 10.86 1.10 -18.50
C ARG A 49 10.95 1.29 -20.01
N GLN A 50 10.66 0.25 -20.79
CA GLN A 50 10.71 0.28 -22.25
C GLN A 50 9.63 1.22 -22.83
N TYR A 51 8.44 1.24 -22.24
CA TYR A 51 7.39 2.19 -22.62
C TYR A 51 7.72 3.63 -22.22
N ASN A 52 8.29 3.87 -21.03
CA ASN A 52 8.78 5.19 -20.62
C ASN A 52 9.90 5.66 -21.56
N GLN A 53 10.72 4.76 -22.10
CA GLN A 53 11.67 5.04 -23.18
C GLN A 53 10.97 5.40 -24.50
N LYS A 54 9.88 4.71 -24.87
CA LYS A 54 9.10 5.03 -26.07
C LYS A 54 8.34 6.36 -25.93
N GLN A 55 7.87 6.69 -24.73
CA GLN A 55 7.29 8.00 -24.39
C GLN A 55 8.32 9.11 -24.27
N ARG A 56 9.60 8.81 -23.93
CA ARG A 56 10.71 9.78 -24.08
C ARG A 56 10.83 10.22 -25.53
N ALA A 57 10.81 9.28 -26.49
CA ALA A 57 10.87 9.60 -27.90
C ALA A 57 9.64 10.40 -28.39
N MET A 58 8.45 10.17 -27.83
CA MET A 58 7.24 10.94 -28.19
C MET A 58 7.19 12.33 -27.53
N SER A 59 7.69 12.50 -26.29
CA SER A 59 7.67 13.80 -25.58
C SER A 59 8.79 14.77 -25.98
N GLU A 60 9.77 14.33 -26.77
CA GLU A 60 10.76 15.22 -27.41
C GLU A 60 10.15 15.99 -28.60
N THR A 61 8.96 15.59 -29.05
CA THR A 61 8.15 16.37 -29.99
C THR A 61 7.49 17.53 -29.25
N LYS A 62 7.90 18.78 -29.54
CA LYS A 62 7.35 20.00 -28.93
C LYS A 62 5.81 20.00 -29.01
N MET A 63 5.16 20.00 -27.85
CA MET A 63 3.71 20.09 -27.74
C MET A 63 3.25 21.50 -28.12
N ASP A 64 2.49 21.61 -29.21
CA ASP A 64 1.90 22.86 -29.68
C ASP A 64 0.82 23.34 -28.69
N ARG A 65 1.06 24.49 -28.06
CA ARG A 65 0.24 25.05 -26.96
C ARG A 65 -1.04 25.75 -27.45
N THR A 66 -1.35 25.69 -28.74
CA THR A 66 -2.44 26.47 -29.35
C THR A 66 -3.77 25.72 -29.53
N LYS A 67 -3.87 24.45 -29.14
CA LYS A 67 -5.12 23.68 -29.20
C LYS A 67 -5.84 23.63 -27.86
N PRO A 68 -7.18 23.76 -27.83
CA PRO A 68 -7.95 23.51 -26.61
C PRO A 68 -7.66 22.08 -26.14
N GLN A 69 -7.27 21.91 -24.87
CA GLN A 69 -6.98 20.60 -24.29
C GLN A 69 -8.27 19.78 -24.27
N SER A 70 -8.44 18.90 -25.25
CA SER A 70 -9.37 17.78 -25.13
C SER A 70 -8.97 16.96 -23.91
N GLU A 71 -9.95 16.57 -23.08
CA GLU A 71 -9.73 15.72 -21.92
C GLU A 71 -8.91 14.47 -22.30
N TYR A 72 -7.73 14.30 -21.70
CA TYR A 72 -6.85 13.19 -22.04
C TYR A 72 -7.38 11.89 -21.43
N ILE A 73 -7.81 10.96 -22.29
CA ILE A 73 -8.28 9.65 -21.85
C ILE A 73 -7.07 8.73 -21.68
N GLN A 74 -6.78 8.34 -20.43
CA GLN A 74 -5.72 7.38 -20.16
C GLN A 74 -6.07 5.98 -20.68
N PRO A 75 -5.13 5.29 -21.36
CA PRO A 75 -5.34 3.90 -21.77
C PRO A 75 -5.42 2.94 -20.57
N ILE A 76 -6.35 1.99 -20.63
CA ILE A 76 -6.47 0.89 -19.67
C ILE A 76 -5.35 -0.14 -19.90
N VAL A 77 -4.78 -0.63 -18.81
CA VAL A 77 -3.83 -1.74 -18.77
C VAL A 77 -4.60 -3.00 -18.37
N TRP A 78 -5.25 -3.65 -19.34
CA TRP A 78 -6.12 -4.81 -19.12
C TRP A 78 -5.48 -5.96 -18.34
N ARG A 79 -4.17 -6.14 -18.51
CA ARG A 79 -3.40 -7.10 -17.71
C ARG A 79 -3.54 -6.81 -16.21
N ASN A 80 -3.37 -5.54 -15.80
CA ASN A 80 -3.48 -5.15 -14.40
C ASN A 80 -4.92 -5.29 -13.90
N VAL A 81 -5.91 -4.97 -14.73
CA VAL A 81 -7.35 -5.20 -14.42
C VAL A 81 -7.59 -6.68 -14.10
N PHE A 82 -7.18 -7.57 -15.00
CA PHE A 82 -7.36 -9.02 -14.83
C PHE A 82 -6.69 -9.52 -13.55
N LEU A 83 -5.42 -9.16 -13.33
CA LEU A 83 -4.64 -9.64 -12.19
C LEU A 83 -5.15 -9.11 -10.85
N ILE A 84 -5.44 -7.81 -10.78
CA ILE A 84 -6.01 -7.22 -9.57
C ILE A 84 -7.37 -7.90 -9.31
N GLY A 85 -8.20 -8.08 -10.33
CA GLY A 85 -9.49 -8.77 -10.23
C GLY A 85 -9.36 -10.19 -9.68
N ILE A 86 -8.53 -11.04 -10.29
CA ILE A 86 -8.39 -12.43 -9.86
C ILE A 86 -7.81 -12.56 -8.44
N PHE A 87 -6.81 -11.74 -8.08
CA PHE A 87 -6.27 -11.77 -6.72
C PHE A 87 -7.30 -11.33 -5.67
N HIS A 88 -8.18 -10.36 -5.98
CA HIS A 88 -9.26 -9.97 -5.07
C HIS A 88 -10.34 -11.05 -4.96
N ILE A 89 -10.66 -11.76 -6.05
CA ILE A 89 -11.58 -12.90 -6.02
C ILE A 89 -11.03 -14.02 -5.14
N ILE A 90 -9.74 -14.38 -5.30
CA ILE A 90 -9.09 -15.40 -4.49
C ILE A 90 -9.02 -14.96 -3.01
N ALA A 91 -8.70 -13.69 -2.74
CA ALA A 91 -8.70 -13.16 -1.38
C ALA A 91 -10.10 -13.18 -0.76
N PHE A 92 -11.15 -12.85 -1.51
CA PHE A 92 -12.53 -12.93 -1.01
C PHE A 92 -12.91 -14.38 -0.68
N TYR A 93 -12.57 -15.32 -1.56
CA TYR A 93 -12.73 -16.74 -1.28
C TYR A 93 -11.98 -17.18 -0.02
N ALA A 94 -10.71 -16.78 0.13
CA ALA A 94 -9.91 -17.04 1.33
C ALA A 94 -10.59 -16.49 2.59
N LEU A 95 -11.10 -15.26 2.54
CA LEU A 95 -11.79 -14.62 3.65
C LEU A 95 -13.02 -15.44 4.04
N CYS A 96 -13.83 -15.88 3.09
CA CYS A 96 -14.98 -16.76 3.34
C CYS A 96 -14.56 -18.07 4.01
N CYS A 97 -13.51 -18.74 3.51
CA CYS A 97 -12.99 -19.98 4.09
C CYS A 97 -12.46 -19.79 5.53
N SER A 98 -11.86 -18.63 5.83
CA SER A 98 -11.26 -18.35 7.15
C SER A 98 -12.26 -18.45 8.30
N PHE A 99 -13.54 -18.14 8.05
CA PHE A 99 -14.61 -18.24 9.04
C PHE A 99 -14.91 -19.69 9.46
N PHE A 100 -14.62 -20.66 8.59
CA PHE A 100 -14.93 -22.07 8.80
C PHE A 100 -13.73 -22.90 9.27
N GLU A 101 -12.52 -22.61 8.76
CA GLU A 101 -11.35 -23.48 8.97
C GLU A 101 -10.61 -23.26 10.31
N ARG A 102 -10.89 -22.16 11.03
CA ARG A 102 -10.33 -21.82 12.36
C ARG A 102 -8.83 -22.18 12.52
N LYS A 103 -7.95 -21.46 11.82
CA LYS A 103 -6.48 -21.60 11.91
C LYS A 103 -5.83 -20.44 12.71
N PRO A 104 -5.84 -20.46 14.07
CA PRO A 104 -5.44 -19.32 14.88
C PRO A 104 -3.95 -18.96 14.76
N LEU A 105 -3.05 -19.95 14.64
CA LEU A 105 -1.62 -19.68 14.44
C LEU A 105 -1.35 -19.00 13.09
N LEU A 106 -2.02 -19.45 12.04
CA LEU A 106 -1.90 -18.86 10.71
C LEU A 106 -2.47 -17.43 10.68
N LEU A 107 -3.60 -17.19 11.36
CA LEU A 107 -4.15 -15.85 11.52
C LEU A 107 -3.18 -14.93 12.28
N ALA A 108 -2.64 -15.38 13.41
CA ALA A 108 -1.68 -14.62 14.21
C ALA A 108 -0.41 -14.29 13.40
N TRP A 109 0.06 -15.25 12.60
CA TRP A 109 1.18 -15.05 11.69
C TRP A 109 0.85 -14.03 10.59
N GLY A 110 -0.33 -14.15 9.95
CA GLY A 110 -0.79 -13.20 8.93
C GLY A 110 -0.90 -11.78 9.45
N ILE A 111 -1.43 -11.60 10.67
CA ILE A 111 -1.48 -10.29 11.35
C ILE A 111 -0.08 -9.78 11.61
N THR A 112 0.82 -10.62 12.15
CA THR A 112 2.20 -10.24 12.44
C THR A 112 2.92 -9.76 11.17
N VAL A 113 2.90 -10.55 10.10
CA VAL A 113 3.49 -10.19 8.81
C VAL A 113 2.83 -8.93 8.24
N GLY A 114 1.51 -8.79 8.37
CA GLY A 114 0.77 -7.59 7.98
C GLY A 114 1.26 -6.33 8.69
N VAL A 115 1.43 -6.40 10.01
CA VAL A 115 1.97 -5.31 10.85
C VAL A 115 3.38 -4.93 10.44
N LEU A 116 4.27 -5.91 10.28
CA LEU A 116 5.63 -5.65 9.80
C LEU A 116 5.62 -4.98 8.43
N SER A 117 4.76 -5.44 7.51
CA SER A 117 4.61 -4.84 6.19
C SER A 117 4.12 -3.39 6.24
N GLY A 118 3.14 -3.10 7.11
CA GLY A 118 2.62 -1.76 7.32
C GLY A 118 3.70 -0.82 7.83
N ILE A 119 4.45 -1.22 8.86
CA ILE A 119 5.59 -0.45 9.39
C ILE A 119 6.63 -0.15 8.29
N GLY A 120 6.91 -1.10 7.40
CA GLY A 120 7.82 -0.89 6.28
C GLY A 120 7.37 0.22 5.32
N VAL A 121 6.06 0.32 5.08
CA VAL A 121 5.46 1.38 4.27
C VAL A 121 5.45 2.70 5.03
N THR A 122 4.95 2.71 6.26
CA THR A 122 4.71 3.93 7.04
C THR A 122 6.01 4.50 7.61
N ALA A 123 6.70 3.79 8.50
CA ALA A 123 7.95 4.26 9.09
C ALA A 123 9.08 4.34 8.06
N GLY A 124 9.07 3.48 7.04
CA GLY A 124 10.09 3.42 5.98
C GLY A 124 9.78 4.31 4.78
N ALA A 125 9.06 3.76 3.79
CA ALA A 125 8.84 4.42 2.50
C ALA A 125 8.27 5.83 2.61
N HIS A 126 7.33 6.01 3.52
CA HIS A 126 6.63 7.26 3.74
C HIS A 126 7.44 8.25 4.61
N ARG A 127 7.57 8.00 5.91
CA ARG A 127 8.12 9.00 6.84
C ARG A 127 9.63 9.17 6.73
N LEU A 128 10.39 8.09 6.50
CA LEU A 128 11.85 8.13 6.39
C LEU A 128 12.30 8.56 4.99
N TRP A 129 11.99 7.78 3.96
CA TRP A 129 12.56 8.01 2.62
C TRP A 129 11.82 9.10 1.85
N THR A 130 10.49 9.20 1.95
CA THR A 130 9.76 10.24 1.22
C THR A 130 9.92 11.60 1.87
N HIS A 131 9.55 11.69 3.14
CA HIS A 131 9.41 12.98 3.84
C HIS A 131 10.63 13.42 4.63
N ARG A 132 11.63 12.53 4.80
CA ARG A 132 12.85 12.81 5.57
C ARG A 132 12.50 13.38 6.96
N ALA A 133 11.46 12.82 7.58
CA ALA A 133 10.88 13.30 8.82
C ALA A 133 11.74 12.93 10.04
N TYR A 134 12.59 11.93 9.89
CA TYR A 134 13.64 11.55 10.84
C TYR A 134 14.82 10.93 10.08
N LYS A 135 15.94 10.70 10.77
CA LYS A 135 17.11 9.98 10.26
C LYS A 135 17.25 8.63 10.95
N ALA A 136 17.74 7.65 10.20
CA ALA A 136 17.92 6.27 10.68
C ALA A 136 19.36 5.78 10.44
N LYS A 137 19.95 5.14 11.45
CA LYS A 137 21.21 4.38 11.29
C LYS A 137 20.99 3.19 10.36
N TRP A 138 22.08 2.69 9.77
CA TRP A 138 22.00 1.62 8.77
C TRP A 138 21.24 0.35 9.23
N PRO A 139 21.29 -0.10 10.51
CA PRO A 139 20.55 -1.29 10.92
C PRO A 139 19.04 -1.09 10.82
N LEU A 140 18.53 0.06 11.28
CA LEU A 140 17.12 0.40 11.17
C LEU A 140 16.68 0.55 9.70
N ARG A 141 17.51 1.19 8.87
CA ARG A 141 17.23 1.28 7.42
C ARG A 141 17.12 -0.10 6.77
N LEU A 142 17.97 -1.04 7.15
CA LEU A 142 17.91 -2.42 6.65
C LEU A 142 16.64 -3.15 7.10
N ILE A 143 16.24 -3.00 8.37
CA ILE A 143 14.98 -3.57 8.90
C ILE A 143 13.78 -3.01 8.15
N LEU A 144 13.69 -1.68 8.01
CA LEU A 144 12.58 -1.03 7.32
C LEU A 144 12.53 -1.40 5.84
N LEU A 145 13.68 -1.61 5.20
CA LEU A 145 13.76 -2.06 3.82
C LEU A 145 13.22 -3.49 3.70
N ALA A 146 13.61 -4.39 4.60
CA ALA A 146 13.07 -5.75 4.61
C ALA A 146 11.55 -5.75 4.85
N PHE A 147 11.06 -4.97 5.81
CA PHE A 147 9.65 -4.79 6.09
C PHE A 147 8.88 -4.22 4.89
N TYR A 148 9.44 -3.23 4.20
CA TYR A 148 8.85 -2.69 2.99
C TYR A 148 8.79 -3.73 1.86
N SER A 149 9.82 -4.57 1.72
CA SER A 149 9.80 -5.68 0.76
C SER A 149 8.72 -6.72 1.09
N ILE A 150 8.38 -6.94 2.36
CA ILE A 150 7.26 -7.81 2.79
C ILE A 150 5.92 -7.23 2.30
N ALA A 151 5.77 -5.90 2.25
CA ALA A 151 4.56 -5.23 1.77
C ALA A 151 4.30 -5.46 0.28
N GLY A 152 5.32 -5.81 -0.49
CA GLY A 152 5.18 -6.18 -1.89
C GLY A 152 4.67 -5.06 -2.78
N GLN A 153 4.83 -3.79 -2.38
CA GLN A 153 4.44 -2.64 -3.21
C GLN A 153 5.45 -2.41 -4.35
N ASN A 154 5.48 -1.22 -4.93
CA ASN A 154 6.45 -0.84 -5.97
C ASN A 154 7.88 -0.75 -5.39
N SER A 155 8.87 -0.43 -6.24
CA SER A 155 10.21 -0.13 -5.74
C SER A 155 10.17 1.09 -4.83
N ILE A 156 11.06 1.18 -3.83
CA ILE A 156 11.17 2.37 -2.95
C ILE A 156 11.35 3.63 -3.80
N PHE A 157 12.15 3.55 -4.87
CA PHE A 157 12.35 4.67 -5.79
C PHE A 157 11.04 5.15 -6.43
N ASP A 158 10.24 4.24 -7.00
CA ASP A 158 8.97 4.60 -7.64
C ASP A 158 7.94 5.08 -6.63
N TRP A 159 7.88 4.45 -5.46
CA TRP A 159 6.98 4.83 -4.37
C TRP A 159 7.27 6.23 -3.87
N VAL A 160 8.54 6.52 -3.53
CA VAL A 160 8.97 7.84 -3.05
C VAL A 160 8.73 8.91 -4.11
N ARG A 161 9.09 8.64 -5.37
CA ARG A 161 8.86 9.61 -6.46
C ARG A 161 7.37 9.94 -6.59
N ASP A 162 6.52 8.92 -6.66
CA ASP A 162 5.09 9.10 -6.85
C ASP A 162 4.45 9.79 -5.63
N HIS A 163 4.90 9.49 -4.41
CA HIS A 163 4.40 10.11 -3.18
C HIS A 163 4.85 11.57 -3.01
N ARG A 164 6.10 11.90 -3.35
CA ARG A 164 6.57 13.31 -3.41
C ARG A 164 5.75 14.11 -4.41
N LEU A 165 5.48 13.52 -5.58
CA LEU A 165 4.67 14.16 -6.61
C LEU A 165 3.22 14.36 -6.15
N HIS A 166 2.65 13.38 -5.47
CA HIS A 166 1.31 13.46 -4.86
C HIS A 166 1.23 14.64 -3.89
N HIS A 167 2.16 14.80 -2.95
CA HIS A 167 2.12 15.96 -2.04
C HIS A 167 2.28 17.31 -2.76
N GLN A 168 3.11 17.37 -3.80
CA GLN A 168 3.36 18.62 -4.51
C GLN A 168 2.18 19.05 -5.38
N PHE A 169 1.41 18.10 -5.93
CA PHE A 169 0.33 18.38 -6.87
C PHE A 169 -0.96 17.63 -6.54
N SER A 170 -1.24 17.44 -5.24
CA SER A 170 -2.36 16.64 -4.72
C SER A 170 -3.66 17.01 -5.43
N ASP A 171 -4.42 15.99 -5.81
CA ASP A 171 -5.77 16.14 -6.37
C ASP A 171 -5.82 16.94 -7.69
N THR A 172 -4.72 16.94 -8.46
CA THR A 172 -4.64 17.47 -9.83
C THR A 172 -4.28 16.37 -10.83
N ASP A 173 -4.27 16.67 -12.13
CA ASP A 173 -3.83 15.71 -13.17
C ASP A 173 -2.34 15.33 -13.08
N CYS A 174 -1.57 15.99 -12.22
CA CYS A 174 -0.18 15.62 -11.92
C CYS A 174 -0.07 14.62 -10.75
N ASP A 175 -1.16 14.38 -10.03
CA ASP A 175 -1.24 13.40 -8.95
C ASP A 175 -1.49 11.98 -9.52
N PRO A 176 -0.60 10.99 -9.24
CA PRO A 176 -0.80 9.62 -9.68
C PRO A 176 -2.14 9.00 -9.28
N HIS A 177 -2.70 9.38 -8.13
CA HIS A 177 -3.94 8.83 -7.57
C HIS A 177 -4.97 9.91 -7.22
N ASN A 178 -5.04 10.95 -8.06
CA ASN A 178 -5.96 12.08 -7.98
C ASN A 178 -7.38 11.69 -7.50
N ALA A 179 -7.75 12.11 -6.29
CA ALA A 179 -9.04 11.75 -5.69
C ALA A 179 -10.25 12.45 -6.33
N THR A 180 -10.06 13.56 -7.05
CA THR A 180 -11.14 14.25 -7.79
C THR A 180 -11.77 13.38 -8.88
N ARG A 181 -11.07 12.33 -9.32
CA ARG A 181 -11.54 11.34 -10.29
C ARG A 181 -12.38 10.23 -9.66
N GLY A 182 -12.70 10.38 -8.38
CA GLY A 182 -13.58 9.50 -7.63
C GLY A 182 -12.86 8.40 -6.85
N PHE A 183 -13.62 7.78 -5.96
CA PHE A 183 -13.15 6.75 -5.04
C PHE A 183 -12.44 5.58 -5.74
N PHE A 184 -13.05 5.04 -6.79
CA PHE A 184 -12.48 3.87 -7.47
C PHE A 184 -11.11 4.17 -8.07
N PHE A 185 -10.95 5.34 -8.72
CA PHE A 185 -9.69 5.74 -9.33
C PHE A 185 -8.59 5.91 -8.29
N SER A 186 -8.82 6.68 -7.23
CA SER A 186 -7.84 6.93 -6.16
C SER A 186 -7.50 5.69 -5.34
N HIS A 187 -8.47 4.77 -5.17
CA HIS A 187 -8.23 3.54 -4.40
C HIS A 187 -7.37 2.54 -5.19
N VAL A 188 -7.85 2.09 -6.36
CA VAL A 188 -7.17 1.01 -7.11
C VAL A 188 -7.11 1.26 -8.61
N GLY A 189 -8.03 2.06 -9.14
CA GLY A 189 -8.18 2.29 -10.58
C GLY A 189 -6.91 2.89 -11.19
N TRP A 190 -6.19 3.78 -10.48
CA TRP A 190 -4.94 4.37 -10.97
C TRP A 190 -3.86 3.34 -11.35
N LEU A 191 -3.89 2.14 -10.74
CA LEU A 191 -3.00 1.02 -11.09
C LEU A 191 -3.43 0.28 -12.36
N MET A 192 -4.69 0.44 -12.77
CA MET A 192 -5.29 -0.16 -13.95
C MET A 192 -5.17 0.73 -15.20
N TYR A 193 -4.76 1.99 -15.05
CA TYR A 193 -4.53 2.91 -16.16
C TYR A 193 -3.04 3.17 -16.39
N ARG A 194 -2.68 3.60 -17.60
CA ARG A 194 -1.39 4.25 -17.81
C ARG A 194 -1.38 5.59 -17.10
N LYS A 195 -0.22 6.01 -16.56
CA LYS A 195 -0.07 7.32 -15.92
C LYS A 195 -0.41 8.45 -16.89
N HIS A 196 -1.03 9.50 -16.37
CA HIS A 196 -1.32 10.72 -17.12
C HIS A 196 0.01 11.36 -17.58
N PRO A 197 0.09 11.96 -18.79
CA PRO A 197 1.32 12.58 -19.27
C PRO A 197 1.92 13.59 -18.29
N SER A 198 1.09 14.39 -17.62
CA SER A 198 1.54 15.35 -16.61
C SER A 198 2.21 14.69 -15.41
N VAL A 199 1.75 13.50 -14.97
CA VAL A 199 2.40 12.71 -13.92
C VAL A 199 3.82 12.32 -14.35
N ILE A 200 3.99 11.93 -15.61
CA ILE A 200 5.30 11.54 -16.16
C ILE A 200 6.23 12.75 -16.29
N GLU A 201 5.71 13.87 -16.81
CA GLU A 201 6.48 15.10 -16.99
C GLU A 201 6.92 15.67 -15.64
N LYS A 202 5.99 15.90 -14.71
CA LYS A 202 6.29 16.47 -13.40
C LYS A 202 7.08 15.51 -12.52
N GLY A 203 6.83 14.21 -12.63
CA GLY A 203 7.59 13.19 -11.92
C GLY A 203 9.08 13.16 -12.25
N ARG A 204 9.50 13.65 -13.43
CA ARG A 204 10.93 13.79 -13.79
C ARG A 204 11.63 14.94 -13.06
N MET A 205 10.87 15.92 -12.58
CA MET A 205 11.40 17.10 -11.90
C MET A 205 11.51 16.91 -10.38
N ILE A 206 10.98 15.81 -9.85
CA ILE A 206 11.12 15.46 -8.43
C ILE A 206 12.58 15.13 -8.15
N ASP A 207 13.16 15.83 -7.17
CA ASP A 207 14.50 15.51 -6.66
C ASP A 207 14.48 14.11 -6.03
N MET A 208 15.40 13.25 -6.49
CA MET A 208 15.59 11.88 -6.00
C MET A 208 17.06 11.62 -5.65
N SER A 209 17.89 12.67 -5.56
CA SER A 209 19.32 12.57 -5.30
C SER A 209 19.64 11.83 -4.00
N ASP A 210 18.85 12.08 -2.95
CA ASP A 210 18.96 11.39 -1.65
C ASP A 210 18.67 9.89 -1.73
N ILE A 211 17.65 9.50 -2.50
CA ILE A 211 17.29 8.10 -2.69
C ILE A 211 18.35 7.36 -3.50
N LEU A 212 18.94 8.04 -4.48
CA LEU A 212 20.05 7.50 -5.29
C LEU A 212 21.37 7.44 -4.52
N ALA A 213 21.54 8.28 -3.50
CA ALA A 213 22.71 8.27 -2.63
C ALA A 213 22.66 7.18 -1.54
N ASP A 214 21.49 6.64 -1.21
CA ASP A 214 21.37 5.58 -0.20
C ASP A 214 21.79 4.21 -0.79
N PRO A 215 22.91 3.61 -0.31
CA PRO A 215 23.40 2.34 -0.83
C PRO A 215 22.44 1.16 -0.60
N LEU A 216 21.64 1.20 0.48
CA LEU A 216 20.66 0.15 0.75
C LEU A 216 19.49 0.23 -0.22
N VAL A 217 19.00 1.44 -0.49
CA VAL A 217 17.88 1.65 -1.42
C VAL A 217 18.29 1.36 -2.87
N THR A 218 19.52 1.72 -3.25
CA THR A 218 20.05 1.38 -4.58
C THR A 218 20.28 -0.13 -4.74
N PHE A 219 20.79 -0.82 -3.72
CA PHE A 219 20.86 -2.29 -3.68
C PHE A 219 19.46 -2.91 -3.84
N HIS A 220 18.49 -2.48 -3.04
CA HIS A 220 17.12 -2.97 -3.13
C HIS A 220 16.51 -2.71 -4.50
N SER A 221 16.71 -1.52 -5.07
CA SER A 221 16.23 -1.19 -6.42
C SER A 221 16.82 -2.10 -7.50
N ARG A 222 18.11 -2.49 -7.38
CA ARG A 222 18.77 -3.40 -8.33
C ARG A 222 18.22 -4.83 -8.25
N TYR A 223 17.94 -5.33 -7.05
CA TYR A 223 17.47 -6.71 -6.82
C TYR A 223 15.98 -6.79 -6.46
N PHE A 224 15.23 -5.72 -6.76
CA PHE A 224 13.88 -5.49 -6.25
C PHE A 224 12.96 -6.68 -6.42
N ASN A 225 12.89 -7.23 -7.64
CA ASN A 225 11.97 -8.33 -7.93
C ASN A 225 12.33 -9.60 -7.17
N PHE A 226 13.62 -9.92 -7.07
CA PHE A 226 14.08 -11.08 -6.32
C PHE A 226 13.77 -10.93 -4.83
N ILE A 227 14.12 -9.78 -4.24
CA ILE A 227 13.88 -9.49 -2.82
C ILE A 227 12.38 -9.46 -2.52
N LYS A 228 11.56 -8.84 -3.39
CA LYS A 228 10.10 -8.80 -3.26
C LYS A 228 9.50 -10.19 -3.26
N ILE A 229 9.85 -11.06 -4.22
CA ILE A 229 9.31 -12.42 -4.29
C ILE A 229 9.68 -13.19 -3.01
N LEU A 230 10.94 -13.08 -2.60
CA LEU A 230 11.47 -13.77 -1.45
C LEU A 230 10.80 -13.33 -0.13
N LEU A 231 10.72 -12.03 0.12
CA LEU A 231 10.23 -11.47 1.39
C LEU A 231 8.70 -11.29 1.45
N CYS A 232 8.03 -11.01 0.33
CA CYS A 232 6.57 -10.86 0.30
C CYS A 232 5.85 -12.22 0.27
N PHE A 233 6.44 -13.23 -0.35
CA PHE A 233 5.75 -14.49 -0.62
C PHE A 233 6.49 -15.72 -0.10
N VAL A 234 7.73 -15.97 -0.53
CA VAL A 234 8.42 -17.22 -0.22
C VAL A 234 8.61 -17.42 1.29
N PHE A 235 9.19 -16.44 1.99
CA PHE A 235 9.41 -16.57 3.43
C PHE A 235 8.11 -16.53 4.24
N PRO A 236 7.19 -15.57 4.05
CA PRO A 236 5.93 -15.57 4.79
C PRO A 236 5.11 -16.83 4.61
N VAL A 237 5.08 -17.43 3.42
CA VAL A 237 4.36 -18.68 3.14
C VAL A 237 5.15 -19.90 3.65
N GLY A 238 6.48 -19.89 3.55
CA GLY A 238 7.34 -21.01 3.95
C GLY A 238 7.45 -21.20 5.46
N ILE A 239 7.43 -20.11 6.25
CA ILE A 239 7.58 -20.17 7.70
C ILE A 239 6.49 -21.03 8.38
N PRO A 240 5.18 -20.86 8.09
CA PRO A 240 4.14 -21.74 8.60
C PRO A 240 4.35 -23.22 8.31
N ILE A 241 4.76 -23.51 7.07
CA ILE A 241 4.99 -24.87 6.58
C ILE A 241 6.16 -25.49 7.35
N TRP A 242 7.23 -24.72 7.58
CA TRP A 242 8.44 -25.23 8.22
C TRP A 242 8.33 -25.31 9.75
N LEU A 243 7.72 -24.33 10.41
CA LEU A 243 7.72 -24.24 11.87
C LEU A 243 6.58 -25.01 12.55
N TRP A 244 5.40 -25.08 11.94
CA TRP A 244 4.25 -25.78 12.53
C TRP A 244 3.53 -26.70 11.55
N ASN A 245 4.19 -27.08 10.45
CA ASN A 245 3.70 -28.05 9.47
C ASN A 245 2.33 -27.67 8.85
N GLU A 246 2.13 -26.38 8.60
CA GLU A 246 0.96 -25.90 7.85
C GLU A 246 0.96 -26.45 6.42
N ASP A 247 -0.22 -26.71 5.87
CA ASP A 247 -0.31 -27.11 4.48
C ASP A 247 -0.01 -25.93 3.53
N PHE A 248 0.64 -26.22 2.40
CA PHE A 248 1.05 -25.20 1.45
C PHE A 248 -0.14 -24.38 0.92
N TYR A 249 -1.27 -25.02 0.69
CA TYR A 249 -2.46 -24.37 0.14
C TYR A 249 -2.99 -23.29 1.09
N SER A 250 -3.21 -23.64 2.35
CA SER A 250 -3.64 -22.69 3.40
C SER A 250 -2.62 -21.58 3.57
N SER A 251 -1.33 -21.90 3.67
CA SER A 251 -0.29 -20.89 3.84
C SER A 251 -0.26 -19.91 2.66
N MET A 252 -0.33 -20.40 1.42
CA MET A 252 -0.40 -19.54 0.23
C MET A 252 -1.68 -18.71 0.20
N LEU A 253 -2.84 -19.31 0.49
CA LEU A 253 -4.13 -18.66 0.42
C LEU A 253 -4.27 -17.53 1.45
N TYR A 254 -3.94 -17.82 2.71
CA TYR A 254 -4.11 -16.86 3.81
C TYR A 254 -2.93 -15.88 3.92
N ILE A 255 -1.69 -16.36 3.82
CA ILE A 255 -0.49 -15.52 4.00
C ILE A 255 -0.04 -14.93 2.67
N GLY A 256 0.02 -15.74 1.61
CA GLY A 256 0.42 -15.28 0.29
C GLY A 256 -0.57 -14.27 -0.30
N ILE A 257 -1.86 -14.60 -0.32
CA ILE A 257 -2.89 -13.81 -1.03
C ILE A 257 -3.68 -12.90 -0.10
N LEU A 258 -4.42 -13.45 0.87
CA LEU A 258 -5.35 -12.67 1.70
C LEU A 258 -4.65 -11.53 2.46
N ARG A 259 -3.56 -11.84 3.18
CA ARG A 259 -2.73 -10.84 3.89
C ARG A 259 -2.19 -9.76 2.95
N TYR A 260 -1.76 -10.13 1.74
CA TYR A 260 -1.23 -9.17 0.77
C TYR A 260 -2.33 -8.22 0.26
N ILE A 261 -3.50 -8.75 -0.08
CA ILE A 261 -4.63 -7.94 -0.58
C ILE A 261 -5.21 -7.05 0.51
N ILE A 262 -5.31 -7.52 1.76
CA ILE A 262 -5.71 -6.67 2.89
C ILE A 262 -4.70 -5.53 3.07
N GLY A 263 -3.40 -5.81 3.08
CA GLY A 263 -2.36 -4.78 3.23
C GLY A 263 -2.39 -3.72 2.12
N LEU A 264 -2.65 -4.14 0.87
CA LEU A 264 -2.84 -3.22 -0.25
C LEU A 264 -4.06 -2.32 -0.05
N ASN A 265 -5.22 -2.87 0.30
CA ASN A 265 -6.44 -2.09 0.50
C ASN A 265 -6.32 -1.14 1.71
N CYS A 266 -5.62 -1.54 2.78
CA CYS A 266 -5.28 -0.64 3.88
C CYS A 266 -4.47 0.56 3.37
N THR A 267 -3.42 0.34 2.58
CA THR A 267 -2.61 1.42 2.01
C THR A 267 -3.43 2.30 1.07
N TRP A 268 -4.18 1.69 0.15
CA TRP A 268 -4.99 2.40 -0.84
C TRP A 268 -6.15 3.19 -0.23
N SER A 269 -6.60 2.81 0.97
CA SER A 269 -7.60 3.60 1.70
C SER A 269 -7.08 4.97 2.10
N VAL A 270 -5.77 5.14 2.29
CA VAL A 270 -5.15 6.46 2.55
C VAL A 270 -5.37 7.38 1.34
N ASN A 271 -5.15 6.86 0.13
CA ASN A 271 -5.30 7.64 -1.10
C ASN A 271 -6.77 7.98 -1.42
N SER A 272 -7.72 7.14 -1.00
CA SER A 272 -9.13 7.31 -1.34
C SER A 272 -9.98 7.77 -0.16
N VAL A 273 -10.12 6.94 0.87
CA VAL A 273 -10.97 7.22 2.03
C VAL A 273 -10.51 8.49 2.73
N ALA A 274 -9.20 8.63 2.97
CA ALA A 274 -8.66 9.81 3.65
C ALA A 274 -8.57 11.07 2.77
N HIS A 275 -8.91 11.00 1.48
CA HIS A 275 -9.08 12.19 0.62
C HIS A 275 -10.55 12.60 0.42
N ILE A 276 -11.49 11.71 0.75
CA ILE A 276 -12.91 11.90 0.44
C ILE A 276 -13.75 12.09 1.71
N TRP A 277 -13.45 11.34 2.78
CA TRP A 277 -14.27 11.32 3.99
C TRP A 277 -13.45 11.55 5.26
N GLY A 278 -13.88 12.54 6.05
CA GLY A 278 -13.28 12.85 7.35
C GLY A 278 -13.43 14.33 7.71
N TYR A 279 -12.78 14.72 8.80
CA TYR A 279 -12.73 16.11 9.26
C TYR A 279 -11.48 16.83 8.71
N LYS A 280 -11.50 18.16 8.64
CA LYS A 280 -10.37 18.96 8.14
C LYS A 280 -9.96 20.05 9.14
N PRO A 281 -9.53 19.65 10.35
CA PRO A 281 -9.23 20.58 11.44
C PRO A 281 -8.09 21.57 11.15
N TYR A 282 -7.15 21.23 10.27
CA TYR A 282 -5.97 22.06 9.98
C TYR A 282 -6.13 22.88 8.71
N ASN A 283 -6.67 22.29 7.65
CA ASN A 283 -6.89 22.99 6.39
C ASN A 283 -8.12 22.44 5.64
N LYS A 284 -9.19 23.22 5.60
CA LYS A 284 -10.44 22.88 4.90
C LYS A 284 -10.37 23.02 3.38
N SER A 285 -9.35 23.70 2.83
CA SER A 285 -9.24 23.97 1.40
C SER A 285 -8.58 22.84 0.60
N ILE A 286 -8.05 21.82 1.27
CA ILE A 286 -7.44 20.64 0.65
C ILE A 286 -8.37 19.43 0.80
N SER A 287 -8.25 18.42 -0.08
CA SER A 287 -9.06 17.19 0.01
C SER A 287 -8.72 16.29 1.20
N PRO A 288 -7.44 16.05 1.55
CA PRO A 288 -7.02 15.23 2.69
C PRO A 288 -7.79 15.53 3.98
N ALA A 289 -8.19 14.48 4.67
CA ALA A 289 -9.09 14.50 5.80
C ALA A 289 -8.61 13.55 6.92
N GLU A 290 -8.91 13.90 8.16
CA GLU A 290 -8.71 13.07 9.34
C GLU A 290 -9.73 11.94 9.36
N ASN A 291 -9.26 10.69 9.41
CA ASN A 291 -10.11 9.51 9.39
C ASN A 291 -9.60 8.41 10.35
N ASN A 292 -10.31 8.20 11.46
CA ASN A 292 -9.92 7.24 12.50
C ASN A 292 -9.92 5.78 12.01
N PHE A 293 -10.79 5.42 11.07
CA PHE A 293 -10.80 4.08 10.48
C PHE A 293 -9.52 3.84 9.69
N VAL A 294 -9.11 4.80 8.85
CA VAL A 294 -7.85 4.74 8.11
C VAL A 294 -6.66 4.78 9.07
N ALA A 295 -6.72 5.57 10.16
CA ALA A 295 -5.64 5.62 11.14
C ALA A 295 -5.42 4.24 11.79
N LEU A 296 -6.49 3.53 12.12
CA LEU A 296 -6.40 2.14 12.59
C LEU A 296 -5.87 1.19 11.51
N ALA A 297 -6.48 1.21 10.33
CA ALA A 297 -6.17 0.27 9.24
C ALA A 297 -4.76 0.45 8.65
N ALA A 298 -4.26 1.68 8.64
CA ALA A 298 -2.97 2.08 8.10
C ALA A 298 -1.99 2.55 9.20
N MET A 299 -2.18 2.11 10.45
CA MET A 299 -1.20 2.25 11.55
C MET A 299 -0.73 3.69 11.83
N GLY A 300 -1.61 4.67 11.65
CA GLY A 300 -1.35 6.09 11.91
C GLY A 300 -1.47 7.01 10.70
N GLU A 301 -1.61 6.47 9.48
CA GLU A 301 -1.63 7.30 8.26
C GLU A 301 -3.00 7.92 7.93
N GLY A 302 -4.00 7.72 8.78
CA GLY A 302 -5.34 8.30 8.61
C GLY A 302 -5.48 9.74 9.09
N PHE A 303 -4.47 10.27 9.78
CA PHE A 303 -4.42 11.68 10.19
C PHE A 303 -3.96 12.57 9.01
N HIS A 304 -4.69 12.47 7.90
CA HIS A 304 -4.19 12.86 6.59
C HIS A 304 -4.28 14.36 6.32
N ASN A 305 -5.22 15.08 6.95
CA ASN A 305 -5.30 16.53 6.87
C ASN A 305 -4.09 17.18 7.55
N TYR A 306 -3.72 16.67 8.74
CA TYR A 306 -2.50 17.06 9.45
C TYR A 306 -1.27 16.77 8.59
N HIS A 307 -1.17 15.54 8.10
CA HIS A 307 -0.02 15.09 7.33
C HIS A 307 0.25 15.96 6.09
N HIS A 308 -0.80 16.35 5.35
CA HIS A 308 -0.64 17.24 4.19
C HIS A 308 -0.32 18.69 4.57
N CYS A 309 -0.65 19.13 5.79
CA CYS A 309 -0.24 20.44 6.30
C CYS A 309 1.21 20.45 6.82
N PHE A 310 1.66 19.34 7.38
CA PHE A 310 2.98 19.18 8.01
C PHE A 310 3.67 17.88 7.55
N PRO A 311 3.99 17.75 6.24
CA PRO A 311 4.49 16.50 5.68
C PRO A 311 5.82 16.05 6.28
N TRP A 312 6.62 16.97 6.82
CA TRP A 312 7.90 16.69 7.46
C TRP A 312 7.79 16.23 8.92
N ASP A 313 6.60 16.20 9.52
CA ASP A 313 6.42 15.73 10.90
C ASP A 313 6.54 14.20 10.98
N TYR A 314 7.41 13.69 11.85
CA TYR A 314 7.69 12.24 11.95
C TYR A 314 6.51 11.44 12.49
N LYS A 315 5.55 12.08 13.15
CA LYS A 315 4.36 11.44 13.70
C LYS A 315 3.25 11.35 12.65
N ALA A 316 3.30 12.20 11.62
CA ALA A 316 2.22 12.38 10.64
C ALA A 316 0.84 12.66 11.28
N ALA A 317 0.83 13.15 12.52
CA ALA A 317 -0.36 13.41 13.32
C ALA A 317 -0.05 14.46 14.38
N GLU A 318 -1.06 15.22 14.80
CA GLU A 318 -0.96 16.02 16.01
C GLU A 318 -0.84 15.10 17.23
N LEU A 319 -0.16 15.58 18.28
CA LEU A 319 0.08 14.84 19.51
C LEU A 319 -1.23 14.29 20.11
N GLY A 320 -1.33 12.96 20.21
CA GLY A 320 -2.42 12.23 20.86
C GLY A 320 -1.97 10.82 21.30
N PHE A 321 -2.81 10.12 22.07
CA PHE A 321 -2.51 8.75 22.55
C PHE A 321 -2.09 7.85 21.37
N TYR A 322 -1.00 7.09 21.54
CA TYR A 322 -0.44 6.17 20.52
C TYR A 322 -1.42 5.11 19.98
N SER A 323 -2.66 5.05 20.49
CA SER A 323 -3.66 4.01 20.23
C SER A 323 -3.96 3.80 18.74
N LEU A 324 -3.85 4.86 17.91
CA LEU A 324 -4.06 4.78 16.46
C LEU A 324 -2.79 5.06 15.64
N ASN A 325 -1.62 5.20 16.26
CA ASN A 325 -0.37 5.53 15.57
C ASN A 325 0.79 4.63 16.03
N ILE A 326 0.66 3.34 15.73
CA ILE A 326 1.65 2.31 16.02
C ILE A 326 3.00 2.64 15.34
N THR A 327 2.96 3.30 14.17
CA THR A 327 4.16 3.72 13.45
C THR A 327 5.02 4.68 14.29
N THR A 328 4.41 5.68 14.94
CA THR A 328 5.14 6.61 15.81
C THR A 328 5.75 5.87 17.00
N LEU A 329 5.00 4.95 17.64
CA LEU A 329 5.52 4.14 18.74
C LEU A 329 6.77 3.33 18.33
N PHE A 330 6.75 2.75 17.13
CA PHE A 330 7.90 2.04 16.57
C PHE A 330 9.11 2.97 16.40
N ILE A 331 8.90 4.16 15.81
CA ILE A 331 9.98 5.14 15.62
C ILE A 331 10.55 5.60 16.96
N ASP A 332 9.70 5.88 17.96
CA ASP A 332 10.12 6.31 19.30
C ASP A 332 10.93 5.23 20.03
N PHE A 333 10.57 3.96 19.89
CA PHE A 333 11.38 2.85 20.40
C PHE A 333 12.80 2.87 19.80
N PHE A 334 12.90 2.99 18.47
CA PHE A 334 14.21 3.07 17.82
C PHE A 334 14.97 4.37 18.13
N ALA A 335 14.27 5.45 18.45
CA ALA A 335 14.88 6.69 18.91
C ALA A 335 15.49 6.53 20.31
N ARG A 336 14.80 5.84 21.23
CA ARG A 336 15.29 5.56 22.59
C ARG A 336 16.57 4.74 22.59
N ILE A 337 16.73 3.79 21.66
CA ILE A 337 17.97 3.02 21.51
C ILE A 337 19.02 3.70 20.59
N GLY A 338 18.75 4.93 20.15
CA GLY A 338 19.67 5.75 19.36
C GLY A 338 19.86 5.30 17.91
N TRP A 339 18.91 4.56 17.34
CA TRP A 339 18.92 4.12 15.94
C TRP A 339 18.11 5.04 15.02
N ALA A 340 17.06 5.67 15.54
CA ALA A 340 16.39 6.83 14.95
C ALA A 340 16.86 8.11 15.66
N TYR A 341 16.98 9.21 14.93
CA TYR A 341 17.41 10.51 15.47
C TYR A 341 16.94 11.65 14.56
N ASP A 342 17.07 12.90 15.02
CA ASP A 342 16.64 14.09 14.26
C ASP A 342 15.14 14.04 13.89
N LEU A 343 14.30 13.61 14.85
CA LEU A 343 12.85 13.47 14.71
C LEU A 343 12.23 14.87 14.64
N LYS A 344 11.65 15.22 13.50
CA LYS A 344 11.06 16.55 13.26
C LYS A 344 9.61 16.58 13.72
N THR A 345 9.23 17.62 14.46
CA THR A 345 7.84 17.84 14.89
C THR A 345 7.42 19.28 14.65
N ALA A 346 6.18 19.50 14.20
CA ALA A 346 5.59 20.83 14.20
C ALA A 346 5.43 21.31 15.66
N SER A 347 5.67 22.60 15.91
CA SER A 347 5.43 23.19 17.22
C SER A 347 3.93 23.39 17.45
N ASP A 348 3.50 23.33 18.71
CA ASP A 348 2.10 23.56 19.08
C ASP A 348 1.60 24.92 18.58
N GLU A 349 2.45 25.94 18.60
CA GLU A 349 2.13 27.26 18.04
C GLU A 349 1.89 27.21 16.52
N MET A 350 2.73 26.49 15.77
CA MET A 350 2.56 26.34 14.32
C MET A 350 1.26 25.60 13.98
N VAL A 351 0.94 24.55 14.75
CA VAL A 351 -0.32 23.81 14.61
C VAL A 351 -1.51 24.71 14.93
N LYS A 352 -1.49 25.43 16.06
CA LYS A 352 -2.55 26.36 16.46
C LYS A 352 -2.79 27.45 15.41
N LEU A 353 -1.72 28.07 14.90
CA LEU A 353 -1.83 29.09 13.85
C LEU A 353 -2.43 28.52 12.56
N ARG A 354 -2.07 27.29 12.17
CA ARG A 354 -2.66 26.60 11.02
C ARG A 354 -4.17 26.36 11.20
N VAL A 355 -4.56 25.84 12.36
CA VAL A 355 -5.96 25.59 12.72
C VAL A 355 -6.78 26.89 12.65
N ILE A 356 -6.30 27.98 13.26
CA ILE A 356 -6.99 29.27 13.25
C ILE A 356 -7.11 29.84 11.83
N ALA A 357 -6.05 29.73 11.03
CA ALA A 357 -6.01 30.31 9.70
C ALA A 357 -6.89 29.56 8.68
N SER A 358 -6.90 28.23 8.72
CA SER A 358 -7.50 27.41 7.64
C SER A 358 -8.36 26.22 8.09
N GLY A 359 -8.50 25.97 9.39
CA GLY A 359 -9.30 24.86 9.90
C GLY A 359 -10.79 24.96 9.56
N ASP A 360 -11.47 23.82 9.56
CA ASP A 360 -12.92 23.71 9.38
C ASP A 360 -13.73 23.96 10.66
N GLY A 361 -13.06 24.20 11.79
CA GLY A 361 -13.67 24.43 13.10
C GLY A 361 -13.82 23.18 13.97
N THR A 362 -13.47 22.00 13.47
CA THR A 362 -13.60 20.73 14.22
C THR A 362 -12.49 20.49 15.24
N HIS A 363 -11.39 21.25 15.16
CA HIS A 363 -10.29 21.18 16.11
C HIS A 363 -10.66 21.80 17.47
N PRO A 364 -10.30 21.23 18.64
CA PRO A 364 -10.60 21.81 19.95
C PRO A 364 -10.08 23.25 20.15
N SER A 365 -8.94 23.59 19.53
CA SER A 365 -8.38 24.95 19.56
C SER A 365 -9.07 25.96 18.63
N SER A 366 -10.14 25.56 17.92
CA SER A 366 -10.91 26.45 17.04
C SER A 366 -11.78 27.45 17.83
N THR A 367 -12.10 27.15 19.09
CA THR A 367 -12.86 28.02 19.98
C THR A 367 -12.03 29.26 20.34
N LYS A 368 -12.48 30.43 19.89
CA LYS A 368 -11.84 31.76 20.04
C LYS A 368 -11.73 32.23 21.50
N GLU A 369 -10.91 31.61 22.34
CA GLU A 369 -10.69 32.12 23.69
C GLU A 369 -9.27 32.54 24.02
N HIS A 370 -8.25 32.34 23.19
CA HIS A 370 -6.86 32.68 23.56
C HIS A 370 -6.12 33.50 22.49
N LEU A 371 -6.74 34.61 22.10
CA LEU A 371 -6.12 35.75 21.39
C LEU A 371 -6.41 37.07 22.13
N GLN A 372 -6.46 37.04 23.48
CA GLN A 372 -6.37 38.24 24.31
C GLN A 372 -4.92 38.47 24.70
#